data_AF-A0A1F0CHY2-F1
#
_entry.id   AF-A0A1F0CHY2-F1
#
_cell.length_a   1.000
_cell.length_b   1.000
_cell.length_c   1.000
_cell.angle_alpha   90.00
_cell.angle_beta   90.00
_cell.angle_gamma   90.00
#
_symmetry.space_group_name_H-M   'P 1'
#
loop_
_entity.id
_entity.type
_entity.pdbx_description
1 polymer ?
#
loop_
_entity_poly.entity_id
_entity_poly.type
_entity_poly.pdbx_seq_one_letter_code
_entity_poly.pdbx_strand_id
1 'polypeptide(L)'
;MDIFNQLPDSVLQWFAIFISIIIEALPFVLLGTILSGIIEVFITPDIVNKFLPKNKFLRVLFGTFVGFVFPSCECGIIPIINRFLEKKVPSYTAVPFLATAPIINPIVLFATYSAFGNSIRFLILRFVGATIVAIALGVMLAFLVDDNILKEDAKPTHFHDYSDKKWYQKIFLALAHAIDEFFDTGRYLVFGTLIASAMQIYLPTRVLTTIGHSPITAILVMMLLAFILSLCSEADAFIGASLLSTFGIAPVMAFLLIGPMIDIKNLMMMVNSFKTRFIVQFISVSSLIIIIYCLFVGVI
;
A
#
# COMPACT_ATOMS: atom_id res chain seq x y z
N MET A 1 -5.18 27.89 -27.27
CA MET A 1 -5.58 26.52 -26.92
C MET A 1 -5.18 25.51 -28.01
N ASP A 2 -4.42 25.94 -29.03
CA ASP A 2 -4.12 25.15 -30.23
C ASP A 2 -3.00 24.11 -30.07
N ILE A 3 -2.21 24.20 -29.00
CA ILE A 3 -1.11 23.26 -28.70
C ILE A 3 -1.65 21.87 -28.33
N PHE A 4 -2.80 21.80 -27.63
CA PHE A 4 -3.40 20.53 -27.22
C PHE A 4 -4.05 19.76 -28.38
N ASN A 5 -4.46 20.46 -29.45
CA ASN A 5 -5.07 19.85 -30.64
C ASN A 5 -4.04 19.21 -31.60
N GLN A 6 -2.74 19.40 -31.37
CA GLN A 6 -1.66 18.85 -32.20
C GLN A 6 -0.96 17.63 -31.57
N LEU A 7 -1.34 17.25 -30.35
CA LEU A 7 -0.76 16.10 -29.66
C LEU A 7 -1.42 14.79 -30.11
N PRO A 8 -0.67 13.68 -30.20
CA PRO A 8 -1.26 12.36 -30.45
C PRO A 8 -2.27 11.99 -29.34
N ASP A 9 -3.35 11.29 -29.70
CA ASP A 9 -4.39 10.86 -28.76
C ASP A 9 -3.83 10.06 -27.57
N SER A 10 -2.79 9.24 -27.81
CA SER A 10 -2.10 8.48 -26.76
C SER A 10 -1.44 9.37 -25.71
N VAL A 11 -0.90 10.53 -26.12
CA VAL A 11 -0.27 11.49 -25.21
C VAL A 11 -1.33 12.22 -24.39
N LEU A 12 -2.46 12.58 -25.00
CA LEU A 12 -3.58 13.21 -24.29
C LEU A 12 -4.18 12.25 -23.25
N GLN A 13 -4.38 10.97 -23.61
CA GLN A 13 -4.80 9.94 -22.67
C GLN A 13 -3.80 9.75 -21.54
N TRP A 14 -2.50 9.83 -21.83
CA TRP A 14 -1.44 9.67 -20.84
C TRP A 14 -1.47 10.75 -19.78
N PHE A 15 -1.56 12.01 -20.21
CA PHE A 15 -1.72 13.11 -19.28
C PHE A 15 -3.04 13.04 -18.52
N ALA A 16 -4.13 12.60 -19.15
CA ALA A 16 -5.41 12.43 -18.47
C ALA A 16 -5.33 11.39 -17.32
N ILE A 17 -4.74 10.21 -17.58
CA ILE A 17 -4.54 9.18 -16.55
C ILE A 17 -3.59 9.70 -15.46
N PHE A 18 -2.48 10.31 -15.84
CA PHE A 18 -1.51 10.88 -14.89
C PHE A 18 -2.17 11.89 -13.94
N ILE A 19 -2.91 12.86 -14.48
CA ILE A 19 -3.60 13.88 -13.68
C ILE A 19 -4.71 13.24 -12.82
N SER A 20 -5.44 12.26 -13.35
CA SER A 20 -6.47 11.53 -12.59
C SER A 20 -5.88 10.86 -11.35
N ILE A 21 -4.78 10.12 -11.51
CA ILE A 21 -4.13 9.42 -10.38
C ILE A 21 -3.61 10.43 -9.35
N ILE A 22 -3.07 11.57 -9.79
CA ILE A 22 -2.62 12.63 -8.87
C ILE A 22 -3.79 13.21 -8.07
N ILE A 23 -4.88 13.58 -8.74
CA ILE A 23 -6.06 14.17 -8.09
C ILE A 23 -6.64 13.20 -7.05
N GLU A 24 -6.66 11.91 -7.37
CA GLU A 24 -7.14 10.86 -6.48
C GLU A 24 -6.20 10.62 -5.29
N ALA A 25 -4.88 10.59 -5.51
CA ALA A 25 -3.90 10.30 -4.46
C ALA A 25 -3.66 11.48 -3.50
N LEU A 26 -3.74 12.72 -3.98
CA LEU A 26 -3.49 13.94 -3.20
C LEU A 26 -4.26 14.02 -1.87
N PRO A 27 -5.58 13.80 -1.79
CA PRO A 27 -6.31 13.87 -0.52
C PRO A 27 -5.82 12.86 0.51
N PHE A 28 -5.48 11.64 0.07
CA PHE A 28 -5.00 10.59 0.97
C PHE A 28 -3.56 10.81 1.41
N VAL A 29 -2.69 11.33 0.52
CA VAL A 29 -1.32 11.70 0.88
C VAL A 29 -1.33 12.87 1.85
N LEU A 30 -2.16 13.89 1.62
CA LEU A 30 -2.33 15.01 2.54
C LEU A 30 -2.84 14.56 3.91
N LEU A 31 -3.85 13.69 3.94
CA LEU A 31 -4.35 13.10 5.18
C LEU A 31 -3.26 12.29 5.89
N GLY A 32 -2.49 11.49 5.14
CA GLY A 32 -1.39 10.69 5.66
C GLY A 32 -0.27 11.53 6.27
N THR A 33 0.11 12.63 5.63
CA THR A 33 1.17 13.52 6.12
C THR A 33 0.72 14.35 7.32
N ILE A 34 -0.55 14.81 7.34
CA ILE A 34 -1.15 15.46 8.52
C ILE A 34 -1.15 14.50 9.70
N LEU A 35 -1.59 13.26 9.49
CA LEU A 35 -1.57 12.24 10.56
C LEU A 35 -0.14 11.92 10.99
N SER A 36 0.81 11.81 10.07
CA SER A 36 2.23 11.65 10.40
C SER A 36 2.74 12.81 11.28
N GLY A 37 2.43 14.06 10.94
CA GLY A 37 2.77 15.24 11.74
C GLY A 37 2.08 15.28 13.11
N ILE A 38 0.86 14.77 13.22
CA ILE A 38 0.19 14.59 14.53
C ILE A 38 0.88 13.50 15.35
N ILE A 39 1.23 12.37 14.73
CA ILE A 39 1.95 11.26 15.38
C ILE A 39 3.32 11.73 15.87
N GLU A 40 4.02 12.52 15.07
CA GLU A 40 5.27 13.20 15.43
C GLU A 40 5.16 13.96 16.75
N VAL A 41 4.18 14.85 16.85
CA VAL A 41 4.11 15.80 17.95
C VAL A 41 3.38 15.25 19.18
N PHE A 42 2.32 14.45 18.98
CA PHE A 42 1.43 14.02 20.06
C PHE A 42 1.66 12.59 20.54
N ILE A 43 2.25 11.70 19.72
CA ILE A 43 2.49 10.32 20.12
C ILE A 43 3.92 10.19 20.66
N THR A 44 4.05 9.91 21.95
CA THR A 44 5.32 9.59 22.59
C THR A 44 5.58 8.08 22.60
N PRO A 45 6.84 7.63 22.69
CA PRO A 45 7.16 6.21 22.85
C PRO A 45 6.48 5.55 24.05
N ASP A 46 6.19 6.30 25.11
CA ASP A 46 5.47 5.80 26.29
C ASP A 46 4.00 5.47 25.99
N ILE A 47 3.33 6.32 25.21
CA ILE A 47 1.94 6.05 24.76
C ILE A 47 1.94 4.79 23.91
N VAL A 48 2.89 4.68 22.97
CA VAL A 48 3.05 3.47 22.13
C VAL A 48 3.24 2.22 22.99
N ASN A 49 4.16 2.24 23.96
CA ASN A 49 4.41 1.09 24.82
C ASN A 49 3.23 0.74 25.73
N LYS A 50 2.41 1.72 26.12
CA LYS A 50 1.22 1.51 26.96
C LYS A 50 0.05 0.90 26.18
N PHE A 51 -0.15 1.31 24.93
CA PHE A 51 -1.25 0.82 24.10
C PHE A 51 -0.91 -0.49 23.36
N LEU A 52 0.37 -0.76 23.09
CA LEU A 52 0.75 -2.00 22.41
C LEU A 52 0.65 -3.22 23.34
N PRO A 53 0.04 -4.34 22.88
CA PRO A 53 0.02 -5.60 23.62
C PRO A 53 1.41 -6.08 24.00
N LYS A 54 1.57 -6.84 25.09
CA LYS A 54 2.89 -7.38 25.49
C LYS A 54 3.35 -8.54 24.61
N ASN A 55 2.43 -9.36 24.09
CA ASN A 55 2.75 -10.53 23.27
C ASN A 55 3.05 -10.12 21.82
N LYS A 56 4.14 -10.64 21.24
CA LYS A 56 4.53 -10.43 19.83
C LYS A 56 3.40 -10.76 18.86
N PHE A 57 2.70 -11.88 19.06
CA PHE A 57 1.61 -12.27 18.16
C PHE A 57 0.40 -11.34 18.25
N LEU A 58 0.04 -10.90 19.46
CA LEU A 58 -1.04 -9.92 19.65
C LEU A 58 -0.71 -8.57 19.03
N ARG A 59 0.57 -8.18 19.00
CA ARG A 59 1.04 -6.97 18.30
C ARG A 59 0.86 -7.07 16.79
N VAL A 60 1.14 -8.23 16.19
CA VAL A 60 0.86 -8.49 14.76
C VAL A 60 -0.63 -8.31 14.47
N LEU A 61 -1.50 -8.97 15.24
CA LEU A 61 -2.95 -8.87 15.09
C LEU A 61 -3.46 -7.43 15.30
N PHE A 62 -2.88 -6.72 16.26
CA PHE A 62 -3.20 -5.31 16.50
C PHE A 62 -2.87 -4.45 15.29
N GLY A 63 -1.67 -4.62 14.69
CA GLY A 63 -1.29 -3.91 13.47
C GLY A 63 -2.23 -4.19 12.29
N THR A 64 -2.58 -5.45 12.07
CA THR A 64 -3.57 -5.86 11.06
C THR A 64 -4.94 -5.22 11.30
N PHE A 65 -5.42 -5.20 12.55
CA PHE A 65 -6.71 -4.61 12.89
C PHE A 65 -6.72 -3.09 12.72
N VAL A 66 -5.65 -2.40 13.12
CA VAL A 66 -5.52 -0.95 12.90
C VAL A 66 -5.57 -0.64 11.41
N GLY A 67 -4.97 -1.46 10.55
CA GLY A 67 -5.02 -1.28 9.10
C GLY A 67 -6.43 -1.33 8.54
N PHE A 68 -7.28 -2.24 9.04
CA PHE A 68 -8.70 -2.27 8.67
C PHE A 68 -9.44 -0.97 9.00
N VAL A 69 -9.18 -0.38 10.16
CA VAL A 69 -9.90 0.83 10.62
C VAL A 69 -9.40 2.09 9.90
N PHE A 70 -8.16 2.07 9.41
CA PHE A 70 -7.48 3.26 8.94
C PHE A 70 -7.84 3.59 7.48
N PRO A 71 -8.53 4.71 7.20
CA PRO A 71 -8.98 5.05 5.86
C PRO A 71 -7.85 5.72 5.07
N SER A 72 -6.80 4.98 4.74
CA SER A 72 -5.67 5.48 3.96
C SER A 72 -5.41 4.61 2.73
N CYS A 73 -4.94 5.25 1.64
CA CYS A 73 -4.45 4.56 0.45
C CYS A 73 -2.98 4.18 0.62
N GLU A 74 -2.45 3.31 -0.25
CA GLU A 74 -1.04 2.89 -0.20
C GLU A 74 -0.03 4.06 -0.31
N CYS A 75 -0.43 5.21 -0.86
CA CYS A 75 0.44 6.38 -0.94
C CYS A 75 0.53 7.15 0.39
N GLY A 76 -0.53 7.16 1.19
CA GLY A 76 -0.59 7.90 2.46
C GLY A 76 -0.03 7.13 3.65
N ILE A 77 0.14 5.81 3.52
CA ILE A 77 0.50 4.93 4.64
C ILE A 77 2.01 4.93 4.96
N ILE A 78 2.88 5.17 3.97
CA ILE A 78 4.33 5.10 4.19
C ILE A 78 4.84 6.18 5.14
N PRO A 79 4.46 7.46 5.00
CA PRO A 79 4.82 8.50 5.98
C PRO A 79 4.46 8.13 7.42
N ILE A 80 3.25 7.57 7.60
CA ILE A 80 2.74 7.14 8.90
C ILE A 80 3.61 6.02 9.48
N ILE A 81 4.02 5.07 8.65
CA ILE A 81 4.81 3.92 9.06
C ILE A 81 6.23 4.30 9.39
N ASN A 82 6.85 5.16 8.60
CA ASN A 82 8.17 5.72 8.92
C ASN A 82 8.13 6.35 10.31
N ARG A 83 7.11 7.18 10.57
CA ARG A 83 6.94 7.84 11.86
C ARG A 83 6.68 6.87 13.00
N PHE A 84 5.89 5.81 12.79
CA PHE A 84 5.70 4.75 13.80
C PHE A 84 7.00 4.03 14.13
N LEU A 85 7.78 3.65 13.12
CA LEU A 85 9.06 2.97 13.32
C LEU A 85 10.07 3.88 14.02
N GLU A 86 10.12 5.17 13.69
CA GLU A 86 10.91 6.18 14.40
C GLU A 86 10.50 6.32 15.88
N LYS A 87 9.21 6.19 16.19
CA LYS A 87 8.67 6.16 17.56
C LYS A 87 8.85 4.82 18.27
N LYS A 88 9.69 3.91 17.73
CA LYS A 88 9.99 2.57 18.27
C LYS A 88 8.79 1.62 18.29
N VAL A 89 7.79 1.84 17.44
CA VAL A 89 6.78 0.79 17.17
C VAL A 89 7.52 -0.39 16.54
N PRO A 90 7.34 -1.63 17.02
CA PRO A 90 8.01 -2.79 16.45
C PRO A 90 7.64 -3.00 14.97
N SER A 91 8.62 -3.41 14.16
CA SER A 91 8.44 -3.67 12.72
C SER A 91 7.34 -4.70 12.45
N TYR A 92 7.26 -5.75 13.27
CA TYR A 92 6.20 -6.76 13.18
C TYR A 92 4.80 -6.27 13.57
N THR A 93 4.64 -5.04 14.06
CA THR A 93 3.34 -4.37 14.20
C THR A 93 3.07 -3.45 13.00
N ALA A 94 4.08 -2.67 12.61
CA ALA A 94 3.94 -1.65 11.57
C ALA A 94 3.78 -2.22 10.15
N VAL A 95 4.45 -3.34 9.85
CA VAL A 95 4.38 -3.96 8.51
C VAL A 95 3.06 -4.69 8.24
N PRO A 96 2.44 -5.40 9.20
CA PRO A 96 1.06 -5.87 9.02
C PRO A 96 0.07 -4.73 8.76
N PHE A 97 0.28 -3.56 9.40
CA PHE A 97 -0.48 -2.34 9.13
C PHE A 97 -0.22 -1.82 7.71
N LEU A 98 1.04 -1.76 7.24
CA LEU A 98 1.42 -1.42 5.85
C LEU A 98 0.65 -2.26 4.84
N ALA A 99 0.61 -3.57 5.08
CA ALA A 99 0.01 -4.54 4.18
C ALA A 99 -1.51 -4.46 4.14
N THR A 100 -2.16 -4.18 5.27
CA THR A 100 -3.63 -4.28 5.39
C THR A 100 -4.36 -3.00 5.05
N ALA A 101 -3.82 -1.84 5.42
CA ALA A 101 -4.49 -0.55 5.20
C ALA A 101 -5.01 -0.36 3.76
N PRO A 102 -4.24 -0.62 2.69
CA PRO A 102 -4.74 -0.39 1.33
C PRO A 102 -5.62 -1.53 0.77
N ILE A 103 -5.68 -2.70 1.42
CA ILE A 103 -6.42 -3.87 0.88
C ILE A 103 -7.77 -4.07 1.58
N ILE A 104 -7.82 -3.91 2.90
CA ILE A 104 -9.00 -4.23 3.71
C ILE A 104 -9.71 -2.99 4.27
N ASN A 105 -9.35 -1.80 3.80
CA ASN A 105 -10.09 -0.59 4.12
C ASN A 105 -11.58 -0.74 3.70
N PRO A 106 -12.54 -0.28 4.54
CA PRO A 106 -13.97 -0.32 4.24
C PRO A 106 -14.35 0.17 2.84
N ILE A 107 -13.70 1.22 2.35
CA ILE A 107 -13.94 1.79 1.02
C ILE A 107 -13.58 0.77 -0.08
N VAL A 108 -12.43 0.12 0.07
CA VAL A 108 -11.90 -0.88 -0.87
C VAL A 108 -12.73 -2.17 -0.83
N LEU A 109 -13.14 -2.61 0.36
CA LEU A 109 -14.02 -3.76 0.51
C LEU A 109 -15.40 -3.49 -0.09
N PHE A 110 -15.94 -2.28 0.09
CA PHE A 110 -17.19 -1.87 -0.53
C PHE A 110 -17.08 -1.79 -2.05
N ALA A 111 -15.98 -1.24 -2.59
CA ALA A 111 -15.70 -1.25 -4.02
C ALA A 111 -15.61 -2.68 -4.57
N THR A 112 -14.96 -3.59 -3.83
CA THR A 112 -14.89 -5.02 -4.16
C THR A 112 -16.28 -5.66 -4.19
N TYR A 113 -17.10 -5.41 -3.19
CA TYR A 113 -18.47 -5.92 -3.15
C TYR A 113 -19.30 -5.45 -4.35
N SER A 114 -19.25 -4.14 -4.66
CA SER A 114 -19.97 -3.55 -5.78
C SER A 114 -19.47 -4.06 -7.14
N ALA A 115 -18.15 -4.10 -7.35
CA ALA A 115 -17.53 -4.51 -8.62
C ALA A 115 -17.83 -5.97 -8.98
N PHE A 116 -17.90 -6.87 -7.99
CA PHE A 116 -18.18 -8.29 -8.19
C PHE A 116 -19.68 -8.63 -8.11
N GLY A 117 -20.55 -7.68 -8.48
CA GLY A 117 -21.99 -7.90 -8.58
C GLY A 117 -22.67 -8.18 -7.24
N ASN A 118 -22.29 -7.44 -6.19
CA ASN A 118 -22.78 -7.61 -4.81
C ASN A 118 -22.43 -8.99 -4.20
N SER A 119 -21.31 -9.56 -4.61
CA SER A 119 -20.85 -10.85 -4.10
C SER A 119 -20.04 -10.71 -2.81
N ILE A 120 -20.63 -11.14 -1.70
CA ILE A 120 -19.95 -11.22 -0.40
C ILE A 120 -18.76 -12.19 -0.45
N ARG A 121 -18.79 -13.19 -1.34
CA ARG A 121 -17.71 -14.17 -1.51
C ARG A 121 -16.37 -13.48 -1.79
N PHE A 122 -16.33 -12.55 -2.75
CA PHE A 122 -15.08 -11.85 -3.11
C PHE A 122 -14.61 -10.89 -2.02
N LEU A 123 -15.54 -10.23 -1.33
CA LEU A 123 -15.21 -9.41 -0.16
C LEU A 123 -14.51 -10.24 0.93
N ILE A 124 -15.09 -11.39 1.30
CA ILE A 124 -14.52 -12.28 2.32
C ILE A 124 -13.16 -12.84 1.86
N LEU A 125 -13.06 -13.28 0.60
CA LEU A 125 -11.80 -13.79 0.05
C LEU A 125 -10.70 -12.72 0.06
N ARG A 126 -11.03 -11.45 -0.24
CA ARG A 126 -10.07 -10.36 -0.18
C ARG A 126 -9.65 -10.06 1.26
N PHE A 127 -10.62 -10.00 2.18
CA PHE A 127 -10.38 -9.75 3.59
C PHE A 127 -9.51 -10.84 4.25
N VAL A 128 -9.85 -12.10 4.04
CA VAL A 128 -9.13 -13.25 4.60
C VAL A 128 -7.74 -13.35 3.99
N GLY A 129 -7.61 -13.23 2.66
CA GLY A 129 -6.33 -13.29 1.96
C GLY A 129 -5.36 -12.21 2.47
N ALA A 130 -5.81 -10.96 2.56
CA ALA A 130 -5.01 -9.86 3.07
C ALA A 130 -4.59 -10.06 4.53
N THR A 131 -5.51 -10.56 5.37
CA THR A 131 -5.24 -10.87 6.78
C THR A 131 -4.17 -11.95 6.91
N ILE A 132 -4.25 -13.03 6.12
CA ILE A 132 -3.26 -14.11 6.11
C ILE A 132 -1.88 -13.57 5.71
N VAL A 133 -1.81 -12.76 4.65
CA VAL A 133 -0.55 -12.16 4.18
C VAL A 133 0.06 -11.25 5.26
N ALA A 134 -0.76 -10.40 5.89
CA ALA A 134 -0.29 -9.51 6.94
C ALA A 134 0.21 -10.26 8.18
N ILE A 135 -0.48 -11.33 8.59
CA ILE A 135 -0.02 -12.17 9.70
C ILE A 135 1.29 -12.87 9.32
N ALA A 136 1.42 -13.39 8.10
CA ALA A 136 2.65 -14.04 7.65
C ALA A 136 3.85 -13.07 7.66
N LEU A 137 3.65 -11.84 7.16
CA LEU A 137 4.67 -10.79 7.22
C LEU A 137 5.03 -10.40 8.65
N GLY A 138 4.03 -10.25 9.52
CA GLY A 138 4.25 -9.92 10.94
C GLY A 138 4.98 -11.03 11.69
N VAL A 139 4.62 -12.30 11.48
CA VAL A 139 5.30 -13.46 12.06
C VAL A 139 6.73 -13.57 11.53
N MET A 140 6.94 -13.37 10.23
CA MET A 140 8.28 -13.34 9.65
C MET A 140 9.16 -12.31 10.37
N LEU A 141 8.66 -11.09 10.55
CA LEU A 141 9.42 -10.03 11.22
C LEU A 141 9.57 -10.28 12.73
N ALA A 142 8.57 -10.86 13.39
CA ALA A 142 8.61 -11.08 14.83
C ALA A 142 9.65 -12.14 15.26
N PHE A 143 9.96 -13.08 14.38
CA PHE A 143 10.76 -14.26 14.69
C PHE A 143 11.98 -14.48 13.79
N LEU A 144 11.98 -14.01 12.54
CA LEU A 144 13.06 -14.25 11.57
C LEU A 144 13.93 -13.01 11.28
N VAL A 145 13.44 -11.80 11.56
CA VAL A 145 14.12 -10.54 11.22
C VAL A 145 14.01 -9.54 12.37
N ASP A 146 14.97 -9.59 13.30
CA ASP A 146 15.01 -8.70 14.48
C ASP A 146 15.77 -7.37 14.22
N ASP A 147 15.97 -7.02 12.95
CA ASP A 147 16.77 -5.87 12.52
C ASP A 147 15.95 -4.61 12.26
N ASN A 148 16.57 -3.44 12.47
CA ASN A 148 16.02 -2.14 12.11
C ASN A 148 15.82 -2.05 10.58
N ILE A 149 14.56 -1.97 10.15
CA ILE A 149 14.16 -2.01 8.72
C ILE A 149 14.31 -0.67 8.00
N LEU A 150 14.41 0.45 8.74
CA LEU A 150 14.63 1.79 8.19
C LEU A 150 16.09 1.95 7.74
N LYS A 151 16.32 2.78 6.72
CA LYS A 151 17.67 3.20 6.33
C LYS A 151 18.26 4.16 7.37
N GLU A 152 19.58 4.08 7.56
CA GLU A 152 20.31 4.90 8.55
C GLU A 152 20.40 6.39 8.17
N ASP A 153 20.25 6.71 6.88
CA ASP A 153 20.23 8.09 6.35
C ASP A 153 18.86 8.78 6.45
N ALA A 154 17.84 8.11 7.02
CA ALA A 154 16.61 8.80 7.40
C ALA A 154 16.97 9.84 8.48
N LYS A 155 16.66 11.12 8.23
CA LYS A 155 17.10 12.33 8.96
C LYS A 155 17.41 12.06 10.45
N PRO A 156 18.56 12.55 10.97
CA PRO A 156 19.04 12.20 12.30
C PRO A 156 17.99 12.46 13.37
N THR A 157 17.78 11.43 14.18
CA THR A 157 16.81 11.35 15.26
C THR A 157 17.06 12.42 16.31
N HIS A 158 16.35 13.54 16.22
CA HIS A 158 16.13 14.40 17.37
C HIS A 158 14.72 14.14 17.88
N PHE A 159 14.60 13.38 18.97
CA PHE A 159 13.37 13.37 19.75
C PHE A 159 13.19 14.76 20.31
N HIS A 160 12.40 15.56 19.61
CA HIS A 160 11.97 16.84 20.11
C HIS A 160 10.88 16.58 21.13
N ASP A 161 11.23 16.70 22.40
CA ASP A 161 10.23 16.74 23.44
C ASP A 161 9.45 18.05 23.31
N TYR A 162 8.21 17.94 22.83
CA TYR A 162 7.32 19.08 22.69
C TYR A 162 6.46 19.27 23.96
N SER A 163 6.66 18.50 25.02
CA SER A 163 5.85 18.53 26.26
C SER A 163 5.68 19.94 26.81
N ASP A 164 6.74 20.73 26.82
CA ASP A 164 6.78 22.10 27.37
C ASP A 164 6.19 23.19 26.46
N LYS A 165 5.78 22.83 25.23
CA LYS A 165 5.23 23.80 24.27
C LYS A 165 3.73 23.98 24.43
N LYS A 166 3.27 25.21 24.20
CA LYS A 166 1.84 25.56 24.20
C LYS A 166 1.11 24.79 23.08
N TRP A 167 -0.18 24.52 23.27
CA TRP A 167 -0.96 23.72 22.33
C TRP A 167 -0.98 24.27 20.89
N TYR A 168 -1.00 25.60 20.71
CA TYR A 168 -0.89 26.23 19.38
C TYR A 168 0.46 25.96 18.70
N GLN A 169 1.55 25.95 19.48
CA GLN A 169 2.89 25.66 18.96
C GLN A 169 3.00 24.20 18.54
N LYS A 170 2.39 23.28 19.31
CA LYS A 170 2.30 21.86 18.94
C LYS A 170 1.57 21.66 17.61
N ILE A 171 0.44 22.35 17.41
CA ILE A 171 -0.30 22.30 16.14
C ILE A 171 0.54 22.86 14.99
N PHE A 172 1.19 24.02 15.18
CA PHE A 172 2.04 24.61 14.15
C PHE A 172 3.22 23.69 13.76
N LEU A 173 3.87 23.07 14.75
CA LEU A 173 4.94 22.11 14.53
C LEU A 173 4.45 20.86 13.80
N ALA A 174 3.29 20.33 14.18
CA ALA A 174 2.68 19.17 13.52
C ALA A 174 2.37 19.49 12.06
N LEU A 175 1.84 20.68 11.77
CA LEU A 175 1.56 21.12 10.42
C LEU A 175 2.85 21.36 9.61
N ALA A 176 3.89 21.93 10.22
CA ALA A 176 5.19 22.10 9.57
C ALA A 176 5.80 20.76 9.14
N HIS A 177 5.77 19.75 10.03
CA HIS A 177 6.24 18.40 9.70
C HIS A 177 5.37 17.76 8.62
N ALA A 178 4.05 17.95 8.67
CA ALA A 178 3.14 17.44 7.65
C ALA A 178 3.42 18.06 6.27
N ILE A 179 3.80 19.33 6.19
CA ILE A 179 4.18 20.00 4.94
C ILE A 179 5.49 19.43 4.40
N ASP A 180 6.52 19.30 5.24
CA ASP A 180 7.81 18.74 4.83
C ASP A 180 7.65 17.32 4.29
N GLU A 181 6.88 16.49 5.00
CA GLU A 181 6.57 15.11 4.62
C GLU A 181 5.72 15.04 3.34
N PHE A 182 4.80 16.00 3.15
CA PHE A 182 3.96 16.10 1.95
C PHE A 182 4.79 16.38 0.70
N PHE A 183 5.74 17.32 0.78
CA PHE A 183 6.62 17.60 -0.36
C PHE A 183 7.61 16.46 -0.62
N ASP A 184 8.09 15.78 0.44
CA ASP A 184 8.95 14.62 0.31
C ASP A 184 8.22 13.43 -0.35
N THR A 185 7.01 13.12 0.12
CA THR A 185 6.18 12.06 -0.48
C THR A 185 5.69 12.44 -1.88
N GLY A 186 5.34 13.71 -2.07
CA GLY A 186 4.81 14.25 -3.32
C GLY A 186 5.75 14.08 -4.51
N ARG A 187 7.07 14.23 -4.32
CA ARG A 187 8.03 13.97 -5.41
C ARG A 187 8.01 12.51 -5.87
N TYR A 188 7.99 11.54 -4.94
CA TYR A 188 7.94 10.13 -5.29
C TYR A 188 6.60 9.76 -5.93
N LEU A 189 5.51 10.34 -5.44
CA LEU A 189 4.20 10.19 -6.04
C LEU A 189 4.22 10.66 -7.50
N VAL A 190 4.71 11.87 -7.79
CA VAL A 190 4.74 12.42 -9.15
C VAL A 190 5.55 11.55 -10.11
N PHE A 191 6.76 11.12 -9.73
CA PHE A 191 7.55 10.22 -10.59
C PHE A 191 6.92 8.83 -10.71
N GLY A 192 6.35 8.32 -9.62
CA GLY A 192 5.59 7.07 -9.55
C GLY A 192 4.42 7.04 -10.52
N THR A 193 3.55 8.04 -10.43
CA THR A 193 2.34 8.13 -11.25
C THR A 193 2.65 8.40 -12.72
N LEU A 194 3.73 9.12 -13.02
CA LEU A 194 4.18 9.35 -14.40
C LEU A 194 4.60 8.05 -15.08
N ILE A 195 5.35 7.20 -14.38
CA ILE A 195 5.78 5.89 -14.90
C ILE A 195 4.57 4.94 -14.98
N ALA A 196 3.74 4.90 -13.94
CA ALA A 196 2.56 4.04 -13.92
C ALA A 196 1.56 4.37 -15.05
N SER A 197 1.26 5.65 -15.28
CA SER A 197 0.35 6.06 -16.35
C SER A 197 0.92 5.78 -17.74
N ALA A 198 2.25 5.88 -17.91
CA ALA A 198 2.90 5.50 -19.16
C ALA A 198 2.77 3.98 -19.40
N MET A 199 3.02 3.18 -18.36
CA MET A 199 2.84 1.73 -18.43
C MET A 199 1.41 1.35 -18.82
N GLN A 200 0.39 2.02 -18.27
CA GLN A 200 -1.03 1.73 -18.58
C GLN A 200 -1.42 1.96 -20.05
N ILE A 201 -0.74 2.86 -20.76
CA ILE A 201 -1.06 3.18 -22.17
C ILE A 201 -0.20 2.38 -23.14
N TYR A 202 1.09 2.27 -22.85
CA TYR A 202 2.04 1.67 -23.77
C TYR A 202 2.14 0.15 -23.61
N LEU A 203 1.62 -0.45 -22.53
CA LEU A 203 1.52 -1.90 -22.40
C LEU A 203 0.14 -2.42 -22.83
N PRO A 204 0.04 -3.07 -24.00
CA PRO A 204 -1.19 -3.73 -24.39
C PRO A 204 -1.45 -4.94 -23.49
N THR A 205 -2.57 -4.90 -22.75
CA THR A 205 -3.10 -6.01 -21.93
C THR A 205 -3.28 -7.32 -22.70
N ARG A 206 -3.32 -7.26 -24.04
CA ARG A 206 -3.36 -8.43 -24.94
C ARG A 206 -2.12 -9.33 -24.85
N VAL A 207 -0.95 -8.81 -24.46
CA VAL A 207 0.28 -9.63 -24.35
C VAL A 207 0.20 -10.61 -23.18
N LEU A 208 -0.64 -10.32 -22.18
CA LEU A 208 -0.76 -11.12 -20.96
C LEU A 208 -1.80 -12.24 -21.08
N THR A 209 -2.75 -12.16 -22.02
CA THR A 209 -3.81 -13.17 -22.19
C THR A 209 -3.38 -14.43 -22.93
N THR A 210 -2.18 -14.45 -23.54
CA THR A 210 -1.69 -15.60 -24.33
C THR A 210 -0.93 -16.64 -23.48
N ILE A 211 -0.67 -16.39 -22.19
CA ILE A 211 0.29 -17.15 -21.35
C ILE A 211 -0.41 -18.03 -20.27
N GLY A 212 -1.74 -18.03 -20.21
CA GLY A 212 -2.53 -18.64 -19.14
C GLY A 212 -2.83 -20.14 -19.25
N HIS A 213 -1.87 -20.98 -19.66
CA HIS A 213 -2.13 -22.43 -19.82
C HIS A 213 -2.14 -23.23 -18.49
N SER A 214 -1.60 -22.70 -17.39
CA SER A 214 -1.58 -23.37 -16.08
C SER A 214 -2.10 -22.44 -14.97
N PRO A 215 -2.66 -22.98 -13.86
CA PRO A 215 -3.16 -22.16 -12.74
C PRO A 215 -2.09 -21.24 -12.14
N ILE A 216 -0.86 -21.73 -12.00
CA ILE A 216 0.26 -20.94 -11.44
C ILE A 216 0.68 -19.84 -12.41
N THR A 217 0.78 -20.14 -13.72
CA THR A 217 1.15 -19.11 -14.70
C THR A 217 0.09 -18.02 -14.79
N ALA A 218 -1.20 -18.36 -14.69
CA ALA A 218 -2.28 -17.37 -14.65
C ALA A 218 -2.17 -16.46 -13.42
N ILE A 219 -1.90 -17.02 -12.22
CA ILE A 219 -1.66 -16.23 -11.00
C ILE A 219 -0.48 -15.27 -11.18
N LEU A 220 0.67 -15.76 -11.67
CA LEU A 220 1.86 -14.93 -11.86
C LEU A 220 1.64 -13.83 -12.90
N VAL A 221 0.95 -14.14 -14.00
CA VAL A 221 0.57 -13.15 -15.03
C VAL A 221 -0.31 -12.06 -14.44
N MET A 222 -1.32 -12.43 -13.64
CA MET A 222 -2.20 -11.47 -13.00
C MET A 222 -1.50 -10.65 -11.92
N MET A 223 -0.56 -11.23 -11.18
CA MET A 223 0.26 -10.46 -10.24
C MET A 223 1.18 -9.45 -10.96
N LEU A 224 1.79 -9.87 -12.06
CA LEU A 224 2.60 -8.99 -12.90
C LEU A 224 1.76 -7.87 -13.51
N LEU A 225 0.54 -8.19 -13.96
CA LEU A 225 -0.41 -7.20 -14.47
C LEU A 225 -0.75 -6.16 -13.39
N ALA A 226 -1.03 -6.59 -12.15
CA ALA A 226 -1.31 -5.69 -11.04
C ALA A 226 -0.14 -4.71 -10.80
N PHE A 227 1.09 -5.24 -10.72
CA PHE A 227 2.30 -4.43 -10.55
C PHE A 227 2.48 -3.41 -11.69
N ILE A 228 2.31 -3.86 -12.94
CA ILE A 228 2.46 -3.00 -14.12
C ILE A 228 1.41 -1.89 -14.16
N LEU A 229 0.14 -2.23 -13.91
CA LEU A 229 -0.95 -1.27 -13.98
C LEU A 229 -0.86 -0.27 -12.82
N SER A 230 -0.38 -0.69 -11.63
CA SER A 230 -0.13 0.17 -10.46
C SER A 230 -1.32 1.10 -10.15
N LEU A 231 -2.55 0.59 -10.34
CA LEU A 231 -3.79 1.34 -10.13
C LEU A 231 -4.03 1.57 -8.64
N CYS A 232 -5.07 2.33 -8.32
CA CYS A 232 -5.56 2.44 -6.96
C CYS A 232 -6.36 1.18 -6.58
N SER A 233 -6.34 0.84 -5.30
CA SER A 233 -6.95 -0.37 -4.74
C SER A 233 -8.46 -0.55 -5.04
N GLU A 234 -9.18 0.56 -5.27
CA GLU A 234 -10.58 0.62 -5.67
C GLU A 234 -10.77 0.30 -7.16
N ALA A 235 -9.93 0.89 -8.01
CA ALA A 235 -9.93 0.64 -9.46
C ALA A 235 -9.55 -0.82 -9.77
N ASP A 236 -8.64 -1.40 -8.98
CA ASP A 236 -8.27 -2.82 -9.08
C ASP A 236 -9.48 -3.74 -8.96
N ALA A 237 -10.46 -3.41 -8.11
CA ALA A 237 -11.67 -4.22 -7.96
C ALA A 237 -12.46 -4.31 -9.27
N PHE A 238 -12.61 -3.20 -9.99
CA PHE A 238 -13.35 -3.14 -11.25
C PHE A 238 -12.60 -3.83 -12.39
N ILE A 239 -11.28 -3.64 -12.48
CA ILE A 239 -10.45 -4.33 -13.47
C ILE A 239 -10.46 -5.84 -13.21
N GLY A 240 -10.26 -6.26 -11.96
CA GLY A 240 -10.30 -7.66 -11.56
C GLY A 240 -11.63 -8.33 -11.89
N ALA A 241 -12.76 -7.66 -11.63
CA ALA A 241 -14.08 -8.16 -11.98
C ALA A 241 -14.25 -8.37 -13.49
N SER A 242 -13.72 -7.48 -14.33
CA SER A 242 -13.79 -7.59 -15.78
C SER A 242 -12.98 -8.78 -16.34
N LEU A 243 -11.95 -9.22 -15.61
CA LEU A 243 -11.04 -10.31 -16.00
C LEU A 243 -11.44 -11.67 -15.40
N LEU A 244 -12.47 -11.71 -14.56
CA LEU A 244 -12.91 -12.92 -13.86
C LEU A 244 -13.34 -14.05 -14.81
N SER A 245 -14.04 -13.72 -15.90
CA SER A 245 -14.49 -14.72 -16.88
C SER A 245 -13.33 -15.34 -17.67
N THR A 246 -12.22 -14.61 -17.82
CA THR A 246 -11.06 -15.05 -18.60
C THR A 246 -10.06 -15.83 -17.76
N PHE A 247 -9.77 -15.37 -16.54
CA PHE A 247 -8.71 -15.94 -15.70
C PHE A 247 -9.22 -16.75 -14.50
N GLY A 248 -10.50 -16.62 -14.15
CA GLY A 248 -11.08 -17.29 -12.99
C GLY A 248 -10.73 -16.63 -11.65
N ILE A 249 -11.23 -17.23 -10.56
CA ILE A 249 -11.22 -16.62 -9.23
C ILE A 249 -9.80 -16.48 -8.68
N ALA A 250 -8.98 -17.53 -8.77
CA ALA A 250 -7.66 -17.55 -8.12
C ALA A 250 -6.69 -16.48 -8.65
N PRO A 251 -6.48 -16.33 -9.98
CA PRO A 251 -5.62 -15.27 -10.50
C PRO A 251 -6.15 -13.85 -10.26
N VAL A 252 -7.47 -13.66 -10.33
CA VAL A 252 -8.10 -12.36 -10.03
C VAL A 252 -7.90 -12.01 -8.55
N MET A 253 -8.04 -12.96 -7.63
CA MET A 253 -7.74 -12.72 -6.23
C MET A 253 -6.27 -12.36 -6.01
N ALA A 254 -5.34 -12.98 -6.75
CA ALA A 254 -3.92 -12.63 -6.66
C ALA A 254 -3.66 -11.18 -7.10
N PHE A 255 -4.32 -10.74 -8.18
CA PHE A 255 -4.28 -9.35 -8.65
C PHE A 255 -4.77 -8.37 -7.57
N LEU A 256 -5.94 -8.64 -6.96
CA LEU A 256 -6.56 -7.77 -5.95
C LEU A 256 -5.78 -7.67 -4.64
N LEU A 257 -5.00 -8.70 -4.30
CA LEU A 257 -4.19 -8.75 -3.09
C LEU A 257 -2.80 -8.14 -3.30
N ILE A 258 -2.14 -8.42 -4.43
CA ILE A 258 -0.77 -7.94 -4.65
C ILE A 258 -0.72 -6.48 -5.07
N GLY A 259 -1.70 -5.99 -5.85
CA GLY A 259 -1.69 -4.65 -6.45
C GLY A 259 -1.46 -3.54 -5.42
N PRO A 260 -2.29 -3.44 -4.37
CA PRO A 260 -2.13 -2.41 -3.34
C PRO A 260 -0.90 -2.61 -2.43
N MET A 261 -0.27 -3.79 -2.46
CA MET A 261 0.95 -4.08 -1.66
C MET A 261 2.23 -3.78 -2.42
N ILE A 262 2.25 -4.08 -3.71
CA ILE A 262 3.43 -4.02 -4.56
C ILE A 262 3.04 -3.37 -5.88
N ASP A 263 3.34 -2.08 -5.96
CA ASP A 263 3.17 -1.29 -7.16
C ASP A 263 4.43 -0.42 -7.37
N ILE A 264 4.50 0.23 -8.53
CA ILE A 264 5.66 1.03 -8.93
C ILE A 264 5.85 2.26 -8.01
N LYS A 265 4.74 2.91 -7.60
CA LYS A 265 4.75 4.14 -6.79
C LYS A 265 5.21 3.87 -5.35
N ASN A 266 4.63 2.87 -4.72
CA ASN A 266 4.96 2.34 -3.40
C ASN A 266 6.38 1.79 -3.39
N LEU A 267 6.81 1.02 -4.39
CA LEU A 267 8.18 0.51 -4.45
C LEU A 267 9.21 1.66 -4.48
N MET A 268 8.97 2.70 -5.28
CA MET A 268 9.85 3.88 -5.30
C MET A 268 9.91 4.57 -3.94
N MET A 269 8.77 4.70 -3.26
CA MET A 269 8.71 5.30 -1.94
C MET A 269 9.38 4.41 -0.87
N MET A 270 9.16 3.09 -0.90
CA MET A 270 9.81 2.11 -0.01
C MET A 270 11.32 2.09 -0.17
N VAL A 271 11.85 2.20 -1.40
CA VAL A 271 13.30 2.23 -1.66
C VAL A 271 13.96 3.42 -0.98
N ASN A 272 13.24 4.53 -0.77
CA ASN A 272 13.78 5.67 -0.04
C ASN A 272 13.80 5.45 1.48
N SER A 273 12.74 4.86 2.04
CA SER A 273 12.57 4.74 3.49
C SER A 273 13.15 3.47 4.11
N PHE A 274 13.10 2.35 3.41
CA PHE A 274 13.45 1.03 3.92
C PHE A 274 14.72 0.45 3.30
N LYS A 275 15.39 -0.43 4.04
CA LYS A 275 16.54 -1.20 3.53
C LYS A 275 16.10 -2.14 2.41
N THR A 276 16.88 -2.22 1.33
CA THR A 276 16.58 -3.09 0.18
C THR A 276 16.37 -4.56 0.57
N ARG A 277 17.10 -5.05 1.59
CA ARG A 277 16.92 -6.41 2.13
C ARG A 277 15.50 -6.65 2.64
N PHE A 278 14.93 -5.68 3.36
CA PHE A 278 13.55 -5.75 3.85
C PHE A 278 12.54 -5.72 2.70
N ILE A 279 12.75 -4.84 1.71
CA ILE A 279 11.86 -4.74 0.55
C ILE A 279 11.78 -6.07 -0.20
N VAL A 280 12.92 -6.70 -0.46
CA VAL A 280 12.96 -8.02 -1.13
C VAL A 280 12.26 -9.09 -0.30
N GLN A 281 12.45 -9.11 1.03
CA GLN A 281 11.75 -10.02 1.93
C GLN A 281 10.23 -9.79 1.92
N PHE A 282 9.80 -8.53 1.99
CA PHE A 282 8.39 -8.15 1.94
C PHE A 282 7.74 -8.64 0.65
N ILE A 283 8.34 -8.34 -0.51
CA ILE A 283 7.85 -8.75 -1.83
C ILE A 283 7.81 -10.28 -1.96
N SER A 284 8.88 -10.96 -1.54
CA SER A 284 8.99 -12.41 -1.70
C SER A 284 7.97 -13.15 -0.84
N VAL A 285 7.81 -12.75 0.42
CA VAL A 285 6.87 -13.41 1.34
C VAL A 285 5.43 -13.09 0.99
N SER A 286 5.09 -11.84 0.68
CA SER A 286 3.72 -11.51 0.25
C SER A 286 3.36 -12.26 -1.03
N SER A 287 4.26 -12.30 -2.02
CA SER A 287 4.03 -13.03 -3.27
C SER A 287 3.84 -14.52 -3.04
N LEU A 288 4.71 -15.16 -2.24
CA LEU A 288 4.61 -16.59 -1.93
C LEU A 288 3.29 -16.94 -1.24
N ILE A 289 2.92 -16.17 -0.22
CA ILE A 289 1.69 -16.41 0.55
C ILE A 289 0.45 -16.19 -0.32
N ILE A 290 0.45 -15.15 -1.18
CA ILE A 290 -0.64 -14.91 -2.12
C ILE A 290 -0.78 -16.07 -3.10
N ILE A 291 0.33 -16.57 -3.67
CA ILE A 291 0.29 -17.74 -4.57
C ILE A 291 -0.31 -18.95 -3.85
N ILE A 292 0.16 -19.27 -2.64
CA ILE A 292 -0.34 -20.42 -1.86
C ILE A 292 -1.84 -20.26 -1.56
N TYR A 293 -2.24 -19.07 -1.10
CA TYR A 293 -3.63 -18.75 -0.81
C TYR A 293 -4.52 -18.91 -2.05
N CYS A 294 -4.11 -18.33 -3.18
CA CYS A 294 -4.86 -18.39 -4.42
C CYS A 294 -4.94 -19.81 -4.99
N LEU A 295 -3.89 -20.63 -4.87
CA LEU A 295 -3.94 -22.03 -5.23
C LEU A 295 -4.98 -22.79 -4.40
N PHE A 296 -5.07 -22.52 -3.10
CA PHE A 296 -6.09 -23.12 -2.24
C PHE A 296 -7.50 -22.66 -2.63
N VAL A 297 -7.69 -21.36 -2.87
CA VAL A 297 -8.98 -20.80 -3.35
C VAL A 297 -9.39 -21.38 -4.71
N GLY A 298 -8.43 -21.67 -5.59
CA GLY A 298 -8.71 -22.25 -6.91
C GLY A 298 -9.19 -23.71 -6.85
N VAL A 299 -8.99 -24.40 -5.73
CA VAL A 299 -9.47 -25.77 -5.48
C VAL A 299 -10.90 -25.78 -4.89
N ILE A 300 -11.37 -24.66 -4.32
CA ILE A 300 -12.67 -24.50 -3.63
C ILE A 300 -13.74 -23.88 -4.54
#